data_AF-A0A538FZ84-F1
#
_entry.id   AF-A0A538FZ84-F1
#
_cell.length_a   1.000
_cell.length_b   1.000
_cell.length_c   1.000
_cell.angle_alpha   90.00
_cell.angle_beta   90.00
_cell.angle_gamma   90.00
#
_symmetry.space_group_name_H-M   'P 1'
#
loop_
_entity.id
_entity.type
_entity.pdbx_description
1 polymer ?
#
loop_
_entity_poly.entity_id
_entity_poly.type
_entity_poly.pdbx_seq_one_letter_code
_entity_poly.pdbx_strand_id
1 'polypeptide(L)'
;MTTPRWWTMRPAHNLKPATYRCPLCGGFVPALSDHVLIAPEGDTSRRRHAHTACVRAARQAGRLPTKDEWRATQPRQPGLLARLFRRAD
;
A
#
# COMPACT_ATOMS: atom_id res chain seq x y z
N MET A 1 -13.76 9.70 -3.10
CA MET A 1 -12.33 9.35 -3.02
C MET A 1 -12.23 7.83 -3.10
N THR A 2 -11.60 7.29 -4.15
CA THR A 2 -11.45 5.84 -4.32
C THR A 2 -10.43 5.32 -3.31
N THR A 3 -10.83 4.32 -2.52
CA THR A 3 -9.91 3.59 -1.63
C THR A 3 -8.91 2.81 -2.49
N PRO A 4 -7.59 2.99 -2.29
CA PRO A 4 -6.59 2.30 -3.09
C PRO A 4 -6.57 0.80 -2.79
N ARG A 5 -6.30 0.00 -3.82
CA ARG A 5 -6.33 -1.46 -3.73
C ARG A 5 -5.09 -2.06 -3.05
N TRP A 6 -3.96 -1.40 -3.23
CA TRP A 6 -2.67 -1.80 -2.67
C TRP A 6 -1.77 -0.58 -2.50
N TRP A 7 -0.68 -0.75 -1.77
CA TRP A 7 0.22 0.32 -1.38
C TRP A 7 1.67 -0.06 -1.65
N THR A 8 2.49 0.92 -2.05
CA THR A 8 3.95 0.84 -1.89
C THR A 8 4.36 1.51 -0.59
N MET A 9 5.38 0.95 0.05
CA MET A 9 5.90 1.43 1.33
C MET A 9 7.42 1.50 1.20
N ARG A 10 8.00 2.62 1.62
CA ARG A 10 9.46 2.78 1.67
C ARG A 10 9.87 3.56 2.93
N PRO A 11 10.96 3.18 3.60
CA PRO A 11 11.56 4.02 4.64
C PRO A 11 11.87 5.41 4.08
N ALA A 12 11.71 6.43 4.91
CA ALA A 12 12.00 7.81 4.57
C ALA A 12 12.78 8.46 5.72
N HIS A 13 13.83 9.18 5.34
CA HIS A 13 14.63 9.99 6.23
C HIS A 13 14.87 11.33 5.52
N ASN A 14 14.31 12.41 6.07
CA ASN A 14 14.45 13.74 5.48
C ASN A 14 15.49 14.53 6.25
N LEU A 15 16.28 15.33 5.54
CA LEU A 15 17.24 16.27 6.15
C LEU A 15 16.63 17.65 6.39
N LYS A 16 15.53 17.98 5.71
CA LYS A 16 14.83 19.25 5.87
C LYS A 16 13.80 19.15 6.99
N PRO A 17 13.81 20.07 7.97
CA PRO A 17 12.78 20.11 8.99
C PRO A 17 11.42 20.41 8.35
N ALA A 18 10.48 19.51 8.60
CA ALA A 18 9.09 19.64 8.21
C ALA A 18 8.25 18.79 9.16
N THR A 19 6.96 19.07 9.23
CA THR A 19 6.01 18.29 10.01
C THR A 19 4.86 17.87 9.11
N TYR A 20 4.65 16.57 8.98
CA TYR A 20 3.56 16.01 8.20
C TYR A 20 2.43 15.53 9.11
N ARG A 21 1.26 15.25 8.55
CA ARG A 21 0.20 14.52 9.25
C ARG A 21 0.16 13.08 8.80
N CYS A 22 0.22 12.16 9.76
CA CYS A 22 0.08 10.73 9.50
C CYS A 22 -1.35 10.44 9.03
N PRO A 23 -1.55 9.82 7.85
CA PRO A 23 -2.88 9.50 7.36
C PRO A 23 -3.58 8.36 8.12
N LEU A 24 -2.86 7.66 9.01
CA LEU A 24 -3.37 6.49 9.73
C LEU A 24 -3.88 6.83 11.13
N CYS A 25 -3.24 7.78 11.82
CA CYS A 25 -3.62 8.19 13.17
C CYS A 25 -3.97 9.68 13.30
N GLY A 26 -3.75 10.49 12.25
CA GLY A 26 -3.98 11.94 12.27
C GLY A 26 -2.90 12.76 13.00
N GLY A 27 -2.03 12.11 13.77
CA GLY A 27 -0.94 12.74 14.52
C GLY A 27 0.18 13.30 13.64
N PHE A 28 1.03 14.14 14.25
CA PHE A 28 2.16 14.76 13.56
C PHE A 28 3.35 13.80 13.41
N VAL A 29 3.97 13.83 12.23
CA VAL A 29 5.19 13.09 11.89
C VAL A 29 6.31 14.10 11.66
N PRO A 30 7.29 14.20 12.57
CA PRO A 30 8.49 14.99 12.33
C PRO A 30 9.30 14.39 11.18
N ALA A 31 9.69 15.20 10.21
CA ALA A 31 10.42 14.76 9.03
C ALA A 31 11.81 14.19 9.35
N LEU A 32 12.42 14.66 10.45
CA LEU A 32 13.74 14.23 10.94
C LEU A 32 13.70 12.89 11.69
N SER A 33 12.51 12.40 12.06
CA SER A 33 12.34 11.10 12.70
C SER A 33 12.15 10.01 11.65
N ASP A 34 12.53 8.77 11.98
CA ASP A 34 12.28 7.63 11.11
C ASP A 34 10.79 7.45 10.84
N HIS A 35 10.44 7.48 9.57
CA HIS A 35 9.06 7.34 9.12
C HIS A 35 9.00 6.62 7.78
N VAL A 36 7.78 6.33 7.32
CA VAL A 36 7.54 5.59 6.09
C VAL A 36 6.75 6.46 5.12
N LEU A 37 7.18 6.45 3.87
CA LEU A 37 6.40 6.95 2.76
C LEU A 37 5.50 5.84 2.24
N ILE A 38 4.19 6.08 2.26
CA ILE A 38 3.20 5.19 1.63
C ILE A 38 2.67 5.85 0.37
N ALA A 39 2.58 5.11 -0.72
CA ALA A 39 2.00 5.59 -1.97
C ALA A 39 0.88 4.64 -2.45
N PRO A 40 -0.32 5.17 -2.68
CA PRO A 40 -1.45 4.36 -3.15
C PRO A 40 -1.15 3.87 -4.57
N GLU A 41 -1.27 2.57 -4.80
CA GLU A 41 -1.11 1.95 -6.13
C GLU A 41 0.20 2.33 -6.85
N GLY A 42 1.24 2.63 -6.07
CA GLY A 42 2.54 3.04 -6.60
C GLY A 42 2.62 4.49 -7.08
N ASP A 43 1.54 5.25 -7.01
CA ASP A 43 1.52 6.66 -7.40
C ASP A 43 2.27 7.52 -6.38
N THR A 44 3.53 7.85 -6.71
CA THR A 44 4.40 8.65 -5.85
C THR A 44 4.01 10.12 -5.76
N SER A 45 3.14 10.62 -6.63
CA SER A 45 2.59 11.97 -6.54
C SER A 45 1.57 12.08 -5.40
N ARG A 46 0.90 10.97 -5.08
CA ARG A 46 -0.08 10.85 -3.99
C ARG A 46 0.52 10.29 -2.71
N ARG A 47 1.86 10.26 -2.59
CA ARG A 47 2.56 9.74 -1.41
C ARG A 47 2.20 10.49 -0.14
N ARG A 48 2.21 9.80 0.99
CA ARG A 48 1.91 10.33 2.32
C ARG A 48 3.01 9.89 3.29
N HIS A 49 3.33 10.74 4.26
CA HIS A 49 4.26 10.42 5.33
C HIS A 49 3.49 9.82 6.51
N ALA A 50 3.89 8.64 6.98
CA ALA A 50 3.25 7.94 8.07
C ALA A 50 4.28 7.45 9.08
N HIS A 51 3.91 7.38 10.36
CA HIS A 51 4.78 6.78 11.36
C HIS A 51 5.06 5.31 11.04
N THR A 52 6.29 4.86 11.29
CA THR A 52 6.68 3.47 11.14
C THR A 52 5.80 2.53 11.97
N ALA A 53 5.47 2.91 13.21
CA ALA A 53 4.59 2.15 14.10
C ALA A 53 3.16 2.02 13.53
N CYS A 54 2.58 3.11 13.01
CA CYS A 54 1.25 3.08 12.43
C CYS A 54 1.19 2.20 11.17
N VAL A 55 2.22 2.26 10.32
CA VAL A 55 2.30 1.39 9.13
C VAL A 55 2.40 -0.07 9.55
N ARG A 56 3.24 -0.40 10.54
CA ARG A 56 3.36 -1.77 11.07
C ARG A 56 2.03 -2.29 11.61
N ALA A 57 1.34 -1.50 12.43
CA ALA A 57 0.03 -1.87 12.98
C ALA A 57 -1.03 -2.05 11.89
N ALA A 58 -1.05 -1.16 10.89
CA ALA A 58 -1.98 -1.25 9.77
C ALA A 58 -1.71 -2.49 8.88
N ARG A 59 -0.44 -2.87 8.69
CA ARG A 59 -0.06 -4.11 8.01
C ARG A 59 -0.48 -5.35 8.78
N GLN A 60 -0.25 -5.39 10.09
CA GLN A 60 -0.70 -6.49 10.95
C GLN A 60 -2.22 -6.65 10.94
N ALA A 61 -2.96 -5.54 10.78
CA ALA A 61 -4.41 -5.52 10.61
C ALA A 61 -4.90 -5.76 9.17
N GLY A 62 -4.01 -6.08 8.21
CA GLY A 62 -4.37 -6.36 6.82
C GLY A 62 -4.84 -5.16 5.98
N ARG A 63 -4.64 -3.91 6.43
CA ARG A 63 -5.18 -2.68 5.80
C ARG A 63 -4.25 -2.01 4.79
N LEU A 64 -2.99 -2.44 4.70
CA LEU A 64 -1.99 -1.92 3.75
C LEU A 64 -1.39 -3.08 2.93
N PRO A 65 -2.20 -3.79 2.12
CA PRO A 65 -1.68 -4.85 1.27
C PRO A 65 -0.69 -4.28 0.25
N THR A 66 0.41 -4.98 0.06
CA THR A 66 1.35 -4.78 -1.04
C THR A 66 0.72 -5.19 -2.37
N LYS A 67 1.36 -4.79 -3.47
CA LYS A 67 0.92 -5.18 -4.81
C LYS A 67 0.83 -6.70 -4.97
N ASP A 68 1.81 -7.45 -4.49
CA ASP A 68 1.85 -8.90 -4.65
C ASP A 68 0.81 -9.61 -3.78
N GLU A 69 0.64 -9.16 -2.52
CA GLU A 69 -0.44 -9.65 -1.65
C GLU A 69 -1.82 -9.40 -2.30
N TRP A 70 -2.06 -8.20 -2.84
CA TRP A 70 -3.32 -7.90 -3.54
C TRP A 70 -3.49 -8.74 -4.83
N ARG A 71 -2.42 -8.99 -5.58
CA ARG A 71 -2.47 -9.86 -6.77
C ARG A 71 -2.77 -11.30 -6.40
N ALA A 72 -2.26 -11.79 -5.27
CA ALA A 72 -2.50 -13.14 -4.79
C ALA A 72 -3.98 -13.36 -4.41
N THR A 73 -4.71 -12.32 -4.00
CA THR A 73 -6.16 -12.42 -3.74
C THR A 73 -7.02 -12.34 -4.99
N GLN A 74 -6.45 -12.04 -6.17
CA GLN A 74 -7.23 -11.96 -7.40
C GLN A 74 -7.57 -13.36 -7.91
N PRO A 75 -8.79 -13.58 -8.45
CA PRO A 75 -9.14 -14.85 -9.08
C PRO A 75 -8.17 -15.14 -10.22
N ARG A 76 -7.53 -16.32 -10.17
CA ARG A 76 -6.68 -16.79 -11.28
C ARG A 76 -7.60 -16.98 -12.48
N GLN A 77 -7.30 -16.31 -13.60
CA GLN A 77 -8.09 -16.50 -14.81
C GLN A 77 -8.07 -17.99 -15.20
N PRO A 78 -9.22 -18.57 -15.60
CA PRO A 78 -9.24 -19.95 -16.08
C PRO A 78 -8.28 -20.08 -17.26
N GLY A 79 -7.36 -21.03 -17.15
CA GLY A 79 -6.33 -21.30 -18.16
C GLY A 79 -6.96 -21.63 -19.52
N LEU A 80 -6.19 -21.49 -20.59
CA LEU A 80 -6.65 -21.74 -21.97
C LEU A 80 -7.30 -23.12 -22.14
N LEU A 81 -6.79 -24.16 -21.46
CA LEU A 81 -7.38 -25.49 -21.46
C LEU A 81 -8.80 -25.50 -20.88
N ALA A 82 -9.04 -24.82 -19.75
CA ALA A 82 -10.38 -24.70 -19.16
C ALA A 82 -11.37 -23.95 -20.08
N ARG A 83 -10.86 -23.10 -20.98
CA ARG A 83 -11.69 -22.45 -22.02
C ARG A 83 -11.98 -23.38 -23.19
N LEU A 84 -11.05 -24.26 -23.56
CA LEU A 84 -11.24 -25.26 -24.63
C LEU A 84 -12.24 -26.33 -24.22
N PHE A 85 -12.15 -26.85 -22.98
CA PHE A 85 -13.11 -27.86 -22.48
C PHE A 85 -14.54 -27.33 -22.36
N ARG A 86 -14.74 -26.03 -22.08
CA ARG A 86 -16.09 -25.42 -22.02
C ARG A 86 -16.75 -25.24 -23.38
N ARG A 87 -16.02 -25.44 -24.48
CA ARG A 87 -16.53 -25.25 -25.85
C ARG A 87 -16.85 -26.56 -26.56
N ALA A 88 -16.64 -27.69 -25.88
CA ALA A 88 -16.85 -29.04 -26.40
C ALA A 88 -18.14 -29.70 -25.85
N ASP A 89 -18.89 -28.99 -25.00
CA ASP A 89 -20.30 -29.24 -24.65
C ASP A 89 -21.19 -28.29 -25.48
#